data_AF-A0A1G0E1R5-F1
#
_entry.id   AF-A0A1G0E1R5-F1
#
_cell.length_a   1.000
_cell.length_b   1.000
_cell.length_c   1.000
_cell.angle_alpha   90.00
_cell.angle_beta   90.00
_cell.angle_gamma   90.00
#
_symmetry.space_group_name_H-M   'P 1'
#
loop_
_entity.id
_entity.type
_entity.pdbx_description
1 polymer ?
#
loop_
_entity_poly.entity_id
_entity_poly.type
_entity_poly.pdbx_seq_one_letter_code
_entity_poly.pdbx_strand_id
1 'polypeptide(L)'
;MFKHLLFMIGLTLLIIISEPVWQFGLHQLLAFHSYLLTHIASIFSQSKETAKFLERFIAIMATPILISSALSGIYWLFKRRSMPGIELFSWTVWIVLMTALLLA
;
A
#
# COMPACT_ATOMS: atom_id res chain seq x y z
N MET A 1 -27.00 -11.67 23.06
CA MET A 1 -26.46 -10.30 23.06
C MET A 1 -25.08 -10.20 23.74
N PHE A 2 -24.88 -10.72 24.96
CA PHE A 2 -23.58 -10.67 25.66
C PHE A 2 -22.38 -11.25 24.87
N LYS A 3 -22.61 -12.35 24.12
CA LYS A 3 -21.57 -12.97 23.26
C LYS A 3 -21.05 -12.04 22.15
N HIS A 4 -21.91 -11.17 21.59
CA HIS A 4 -21.49 -10.21 20.57
C HIS A 4 -20.73 -9.04 21.18
N LEU A 5 -21.12 -8.62 22.39
CA LEU A 5 -20.43 -7.58 23.13
C LEU A 5 -19.00 -8.02 23.49
N LEU A 6 -18.84 -9.27 23.96
CA LEU A 6 -17.52 -9.85 24.25
C LEU A 6 -16.66 -9.99 22.97
N PHE A 7 -17.27 -10.37 21.85
CA PHE A 7 -16.59 -10.46 20.57
C PHE A 7 -16.11 -9.09 20.08
N MET A 8 -16.95 -8.05 20.19
CA MET A 8 -16.54 -6.69 19.84
C MET A 8 -15.37 -6.22 20.70
N ILE A 9 -15.43 -6.38 22.02
CA ILE A 9 -14.33 -6.00 22.93
C ILE A 9 -13.02 -6.69 22.56
N GLY A 10 -13.07 -8.00 22.29
CA GLY A 10 -11.89 -8.76 21.87
C GLY A 10 -11.32 -8.26 20.54
N LEU A 11 -12.20 -7.91 19.59
CA LEU A 11 -11.80 -7.41 18.28
C LEU A 11 -11.18 -6.01 18.37
N THR A 12 -11.71 -5.12 19.23
CA THR A 12 -11.10 -3.80 19.47
C THR A 12 -9.71 -3.93 20.10
N LEU A 13 -9.55 -4.81 21.09
CA LEU A 13 -8.25 -5.10 21.70
C LEU A 13 -7.25 -5.64 20.68
N LEU A 14 -7.69 -6.55 19.80
CA LEU A 14 -6.86 -7.11 18.74
C LEU A 14 -6.38 -6.03 17.76
N ILE A 15 -7.27 -5.08 17.40
CA ILE A 15 -6.91 -3.95 16.52
C ILE A 15 -5.86 -3.06 17.19
N ILE A 16 -6.05 -2.68 18.46
CA ILE A 16 -5.13 -1.82 19.19
C ILE A 16 -3.74 -2.47 19.31
N ILE A 17 -3.68 -3.77 19.59
CA ILE A 17 -2.41 -4.50 19.67
C ILE A 17 -1.73 -4.61 18.30
N SER A 18 -2.51 -4.66 17.22
CA SER A 18 -1.99 -4.77 15.86
C SER A 18 -1.53 -3.43 15.28
N GLU A 19 -2.00 -2.29 15.83
CA GLU A 19 -1.66 -0.94 15.38
C GLU A 19 -0.15 -0.69 15.17
N PRO A 20 0.76 -1.01 16.11
CA PRO A 20 2.20 -0.76 15.91
C PRO A 20 2.78 -1.52 14.72
N VAL A 21 2.24 -2.70 14.38
CA VAL A 21 2.68 -3.47 13.21
C VAL A 21 2.27 -2.77 11.91
N TRP A 22 1.05 -2.24 11.87
CA TRP A 22 0.56 -1.46 10.73
C TRP A 22 1.33 -0.15 10.57
N GLN A 23 1.62 0.55 11.67
CA GLN A 23 2.42 1.77 11.63
C GLN A 23 3.84 1.50 11.13
N PHE A 24 4.48 0.42 11.59
CA PHE A 24 5.80 0.00 11.09
C PHE A 24 5.76 -0.30 9.58
N GLY A 25 4.74 -1.04 9.12
CA GLY A 25 4.55 -1.36 7.71
C GLY A 25 4.36 -0.11 6.84
N LEU A 26 3.51 0.83 7.27
CA LEU A 26 3.31 2.11 6.58
C LEU A 26 4.58 2.95 6.55
N HIS A 27 5.33 2.97 7.65
CA HIS A 27 6.57 3.74 7.72
C HIS A 27 7.63 3.20 6.76
N GLN A 28 7.74 1.87 6.63
CA GLN A 28 8.64 1.24 5.66
C GLN A 28 8.18 1.43 4.22
N LEU A 29 6.88 1.36 3.96
CA LEU A 29 6.35 1.61 2.63
C LEU A 29 6.66 3.06 2.19
N LEU A 30 6.47 4.03 3.09
CA LEU A 30 6.80 5.43 2.83
C LEU A 30 8.30 5.65 2.63
N ALA A 31 9.15 5.03 3.46
CA ALA A 31 10.60 5.12 3.30
C ALA A 31 11.05 4.57 1.94
N PHE A 32 10.50 3.44 1.52
CA PHE A 32 10.78 2.84 0.22
C PHE A 32 10.28 3.72 -0.94
N HIS A 33 9.09 4.29 -0.83
CA HIS A 33 8.54 5.24 -1.80
C HIS A 33 9.44 6.49 -1.94
N SER A 34 9.88 7.07 -0.83
CA SER A 34 10.81 8.21 -0.84
C SER A 34 12.18 7.87 -1.43
N TYR A 35 12.68 6.66 -1.17
CA TYR A 35 13.92 6.15 -1.76
C TYR A 35 13.81 6.00 -3.28
N LEU A 36 12.69 5.47 -3.78
CA LEU A 36 12.43 5.37 -5.22
C LEU A 36 12.35 6.73 -5.89
N LEU A 37 11.59 7.67 -5.31
CA LEU A 37 11.48 9.04 -5.81
C LEU A 37 12.85 9.70 -5.96
N THR A 38 13.68 9.63 -4.91
CA THR A 38 15.03 10.23 -4.93
C THR A 38 15.96 9.56 -5.96
N HIS A 39 15.88 8.23 -6.14
CA HIS A 39 16.64 7.55 -7.18
C HIS A 39 16.19 7.96 -8.59
N ILE A 40 14.89 8.05 -8.83
CA ILE A 40 14.33 8.47 -10.11
C ILE A 40 14.70 9.93 -10.39
N ALA A 41 14.56 10.83 -9.42
CA ALA A 41 14.95 12.23 -9.54
C ALA A 41 16.44 12.41 -9.92
N SER A 42 17.32 11.54 -9.41
CA SER A 42 18.75 11.58 -9.74
C SER A 42 19.03 11.23 -11.21
N ILE A 43 18.30 10.26 -11.77
CA ILE A 43 18.44 9.78 -13.16
C ILE A 43 17.90 10.81 -14.16
N PHE A 44 16.85 11.54 -13.79
CA PHE A 44 16.18 12.49 -14.69
C PHE A 44 16.60 13.96 -14.53
N SER A 45 17.68 14.25 -13.80
CA SER A 45 18.16 15.61 -13.47
C SER A 45 18.42 16.57 -14.64
N GLN A 46 18.42 16.11 -15.90
CA GLN A 46 18.72 16.92 -17.08
C GLN A 46 17.57 17.83 -17.56
N SER A 47 16.30 17.57 -17.20
CA SER A 47 15.18 18.45 -17.56
C SER A 47 14.15 18.53 -16.42
N LYS A 48 14.19 19.62 -15.63
CA LYS A 48 13.40 19.78 -14.38
C LYS A 48 11.89 19.50 -14.51
N GLU A 49 11.26 19.86 -15.62
CA GLU A 49 9.82 19.62 -15.81
C GLU A 49 9.50 18.18 -16.22
N THR A 50 10.26 17.64 -17.16
CA THR A 50 10.09 16.25 -17.63
C THR A 50 10.44 15.26 -16.53
N ALA A 51 11.48 15.55 -15.75
CA ALA A 51 11.89 14.76 -14.60
C ALA A 51 10.78 14.67 -13.55
N LYS A 52 10.16 15.81 -13.20
CA LYS A 52 9.12 15.87 -12.17
C LYS A 52 7.83 15.17 -12.62
N PHE A 53 7.49 15.26 -13.91
CA PHE A 53 6.38 14.51 -14.49
C PHE A 53 6.66 13.00 -14.47
N LEU A 54 7.84 12.58 -14.92
CA LEU A 54 8.21 11.17 -14.99
C LEU A 54 8.39 10.54 -13.59
N GLU A 55 8.93 11.30 -12.64
CA GLU A 55 9.04 10.91 -11.23
C GLU A 55 7.67 10.65 -10.61
N ARG A 56 6.70 11.56 -10.82
CA ARG A 56 5.31 11.34 -10.38
C ARG A 56 4.66 10.16 -11.09
N PHE A 57 4.84 10.04 -12.40
CA PHE A 57 4.27 8.95 -13.19
C PHE A 57 4.81 7.58 -12.73
N ILE A 58 6.12 7.46 -12.54
CA ILE A 58 6.76 6.23 -12.07
C ILE A 58 6.36 5.95 -10.62
N ALA A 59 6.30 6.95 -9.74
CA ALA A 59 5.88 6.74 -8.35
C ALA A 59 4.43 6.23 -8.26
N ILE A 60 3.51 6.78 -9.05
CA ILE A 60 2.11 6.35 -9.07
C ILE A 60 1.97 4.96 -9.71
N MET A 61 2.81 4.57 -10.68
CA MET A 61 2.81 3.22 -11.25
C MET A 61 3.50 2.19 -10.34
N ALA A 62 4.59 2.56 -9.69
CA ALA A 62 5.37 1.67 -8.83
C ALA A 62 4.61 1.34 -7.55
N THR A 63 3.90 2.30 -6.96
CA THR A 63 3.14 2.12 -5.72
C THR A 63 2.12 0.96 -5.77
N PRO A 64 1.21 0.86 -6.76
CA PRO A 64 0.27 -0.25 -6.86
C PRO A 64 0.95 -1.57 -7.20
N ILE A 65 2.05 -1.57 -7.96
CA ILE A 65 2.83 -2.78 -8.23
C ILE A 65 3.46 -3.30 -6.94
N LEU A 66 4.04 -2.42 -6.13
CA LEU A 66 4.65 -2.78 -4.85
C LEU A 66 3.61 -3.25 -3.84
N ILE A 67 2.47 -2.55 -3.72
CA ILE A 67 1.38 -2.94 -2.83
C ILE A 67 0.79 -4.28 -3.28
N SER A 68 0.55 -4.47 -4.58
CA SER A 68 -0.01 -5.73 -5.10
C SER A 68 0.99 -6.89 -4.97
N SER A 69 2.29 -6.63 -5.16
CA SER A 69 3.35 -7.61 -4.97
C SER A 69 3.49 -8.00 -3.50
N ALA A 70 3.43 -7.03 -2.58
CA ALA A 70 3.42 -7.28 -1.14
C ALA A 70 2.19 -8.08 -0.71
N LEU A 71 0.99 -7.68 -1.15
CA LEU A 71 -0.25 -8.41 -0.86
C LEU A 71 -0.23 -9.82 -1.45
N SER A 72 0.29 -10.00 -2.67
CA SER A 72 0.44 -11.31 -3.30
C SER A 72 1.47 -12.18 -2.57
N GLY A 73 2.58 -11.60 -2.11
CA GLY A 73 3.57 -12.28 -1.29
C GLY A 73 3.00 -12.74 0.06
N ILE A 74 2.24 -11.87 0.73
CA ILE A 74 1.51 -12.21 1.96
C ILE A 74 0.49 -13.33 1.69
N TYR A 75 -0.29 -13.21 0.62
CA TYR A 75 -1.28 -14.21 0.20
C TYR A 75 -0.63 -15.58 -0.07
N TRP A 76 0.57 -15.59 -0.66
CA TRP A 76 1.32 -16.80 -0.93
C TRP A 76 1.90 -17.43 0.35
N LEU A 77 2.46 -16.61 1.25
CA LEU A 77 2.99 -17.04 2.54
C LEU A 77 1.91 -17.63 3.47
N PHE A 78 0.71 -17.03 3.52
CA PHE A 78 -0.36 -17.44 4.44
C PHE A 78 -1.36 -18.45 3.86
N LYS A 79 -1.07 -19.02 2.66
CA LYS A 79 -1.86 -20.03 1.93
C LYS A 79 -3.22 -19.52 1.44
N ARG A 80 -3.49 -19.66 0.12
CA ARG A 80 -4.69 -19.18 -0.62
C ARG A 80 -6.06 -19.36 0.07
N ARG A 81 -6.20 -20.33 0.98
CA ARG A 81 -7.49 -20.71 1.61
C ARG A 81 -7.96 -19.73 2.70
N SER A 82 -7.06 -18.91 3.26
CA SER A 82 -7.38 -18.10 4.45
C SER A 82 -7.88 -16.67 4.14
N MET A 83 -7.73 -16.18 2.89
CA MET A 83 -8.06 -14.79 2.53
C MET A 83 -8.82 -14.70 1.18
N PRO A 84 -10.08 -15.17 1.12
CA PRO A 84 -10.95 -14.86 -0.01
C PRO A 84 -11.26 -13.35 -0.01
N GLY A 85 -10.86 -12.62 -1.05
CA GLY A 85 -11.13 -11.18 -1.20
C GLY A 85 -9.90 -10.26 -1.30
N ILE A 86 -8.68 -10.79 -1.21
CA ILE A 86 -7.45 -9.99 -1.43
C ILE A 86 -7.42 -9.36 -2.82
N GLU A 87 -7.97 -10.05 -3.83
CA GLU A 87 -8.09 -9.54 -5.19
C GLU A 87 -8.97 -8.29 -5.27
N LEU A 88 -10.12 -8.27 -4.56
CA LEU A 88 -11.02 -7.12 -4.47
C LEU A 88 -10.36 -5.92 -3.78
N PHE A 89 -9.56 -6.18 -2.74
CA PHE A 89 -8.79 -5.14 -2.05
C PHE A 89 -7.71 -4.54 -2.95
N SER A 90 -6.97 -5.39 -3.67
CA SER A 90 -5.98 -4.97 -4.67
C SER A 90 -6.62 -4.08 -5.75
N TRP A 91 -7.76 -4.49 -6.30
CA TRP A 91 -8.50 -3.72 -7.30
C TRP A 91 -8.99 -2.36 -6.78
N THR A 92 -9.48 -2.32 -5.54
CA THR A 92 -9.97 -1.06 -4.93
C THR A 92 -8.83 -0.07 -4.74
N VAL A 93 -7.68 -0.53 -4.23
CA VAL A 93 -6.46 0.28 -4.11
C VAL A 93 -6.02 0.80 -5.48
N TRP A 94 -6.09 -0.05 -6.51
CA TRP A 94 -5.71 0.32 -7.87
C TRP A 94 -6.62 1.39 -8.48
N ILE A 95 -7.95 1.28 -8.29
CA ILE A 95 -8.93 2.27 -8.76
C ILE A 95 -8.71 3.62 -8.09
N VAL A 96 -8.50 3.66 -6.78
CA VAL A 96 -8.24 4.91 -6.05
C VAL A 96 -6.97 5.59 -6.57
N LEU A 97 -5.89 4.84 -6.80
CA LEU A 97 -4.63 5.36 -7.34
C LEU A 97 -4.78 5.89 -8.77
N MET A 98 -5.50 5.18 -9.65
CA MET A 98 -5.79 5.66 -11.00
C MET A 98 -6.64 6.92 -11.01
N THR A 99 -7.60 7.02 -10.10
CA THR A 99 -8.45 8.22 -9.97
C THR A 99 -7.61 9.41 -9.51
N ALA A 100 -6.69 9.20 -8.56
CA ALA A 100 -5.74 10.22 -8.14
C ALA A 100 -4.80 10.67 -9.27
N LEU A 101 -4.43 9.77 -10.20
CA LEU A 101 -3.59 10.07 -11.36
C LEU A 101 -4.30 10.98 -12.36
N LEU A 102 -5.59 10.76 -12.61
CA LEU A 102 -6.38 11.57 -13.54
C LEU A 102 -6.72 12.98 -13.02
N LEU A 103 -6.70 13.16 -11.69
CA LEU A 103 -7.07 14.41 -11.03
C LEU A 103 -5.86 15.29 -10.63
N ALA A 104 -4.63 14.79 -10.78
CA ALA A 104 -3.38 15.44 -10.39
C ALA A 104 -2.61 16.01 -11.60
#